data_AF-A0A378J9G4-F1
#
_entry.id   AF-A0A378J9G4-F1
#
_cell.length_a   1.000
_cell.length_b   1.000
_cell.length_c   1.000
_cell.angle_alpha   90.00
_cell.angle_beta   90.00
_cell.angle_gamma   90.00
#
_symmetry.space_group_name_H-M   'P 1'
#
loop_
_entity.id
_entity.type
_entity.pdbx_description
1 polymer ?
#
loop_
_entity_poly.entity_id
_entity_poly.type
_entity_poly.pdbx_seq_one_letter_code
_entity_poly.pdbx_strand_id
1 'polypeptide(L)'
;MNELSELLRPSWGSEQWILEGWNRISSEEKELIKNRMDELFKDGLPFELKHDKLFYIYTFSLLAQLEVLAIQVPLKFESKMSSPADQKRMRIQLLDEIFHGMVFTKIVYLLCAPHALPPAYNENIEHLCNFIRNEDCPKIAVVLLNLIGEGWIEEIFKSLQRQGIAEKVFTTIIDDEHRHVCEADLYRDIGLPEHDLMRSKLEYLENQLLSNIFLQYKYVASVVALQGVDGAIEFLQELDRKHTEQIKKIGLEPSENWYFFMKVAHELFPRIQRYAELNHEIEMTPIRKVFMTQWDNPSDPTMVGEFNLNVSCIDFFNKKFPPETITTLMMHAISMGISEHDSFRSFLSHQKMYQSKEAYVGLIVKLPECGDHIGTIVFENCHQTTVQELAVRVRNIVRVMVYCYKRREQLEQEYPHLKAIVNKGLYEFANDFYAYPMPGNSVVSLSNIGFCGYARTKSPLRSSEAMKITLLEVERKPVWNKETQEFEPQDILPVSISADHRIFDGNLPVPKLVTHYFNKAFEKMLANLSVPIKPITQHYDHQFVQVAERLLANNLEMGYKGLLVLQTYWLDFLAFEELFNHELAKEMAERLQEQNPDITFSNV
;
A
#
# COMPACT_ATOMS: atom_id res chain seq x y z
N MET A 1 12.99 -24.04 20.68
CA MET A 1 12.08 -23.38 21.64
C MET A 1 10.77 -23.12 20.90
N ASN A 2 9.62 -23.35 21.53
CA ASN A 2 8.30 -23.34 20.88
C ASN A 2 7.85 -21.88 20.66
N GLU A 3 7.68 -21.41 19.42
CA GLU A 3 7.16 -20.05 19.13
C GLU A 3 5.83 -19.77 19.87
N LEU A 4 4.99 -20.80 20.01
CA LEU A 4 3.73 -20.74 20.76
C LEU A 4 3.92 -20.42 22.25
N SER A 5 5.03 -20.85 22.86
CA SER A 5 5.37 -20.53 24.25
C SER A 5 5.95 -19.13 24.44
N GLU A 6 6.35 -18.46 23.35
CA GLU A 6 6.78 -17.06 23.37
C GLU A 6 5.58 -16.10 23.34
N LEU A 7 4.49 -16.45 22.61
CA LEU A 7 3.20 -15.75 22.62
C LEU A 7 2.48 -15.77 23.98
N LEU A 8 2.85 -16.69 24.88
CA LEU A 8 2.24 -16.85 26.21
C LEU A 8 3.09 -16.23 27.33
N ARG A 9 4.04 -15.35 27.00
CA ARG A 9 4.73 -14.50 27.97
C ARG A 9 3.95 -13.18 28.07
N PRO A 10 3.11 -12.97 29.10
CA PRO A 10 2.16 -11.87 29.12
C PRO A 10 2.87 -10.52 29.09
N SER A 11 2.90 -9.94 27.90
CA SER A 11 3.30 -8.57 27.59
C SER A 11 2.10 -7.73 27.17
N TRP A 12 1.00 -8.39 26.81
CA TRP A 12 -0.30 -7.80 26.47
C TRP A 12 -1.45 -8.47 27.25
N GLY A 13 -2.52 -7.71 27.54
CA GLY A 13 -3.58 -8.13 28.48
C GLY A 13 -4.31 -9.43 28.08
N SER A 14 -4.51 -9.67 26.78
CA SER A 14 -5.16 -10.91 26.31
C SER A 14 -4.34 -12.17 26.63
N GLU A 15 -3.01 -12.10 26.56
CA GLU A 15 -2.12 -13.25 26.76
C GLU A 15 -2.22 -13.81 28.18
N GLN A 16 -2.50 -12.96 29.17
CA GLN A 16 -2.69 -13.37 30.56
C GLN A 16 -3.84 -14.38 30.69
N TRP A 17 -4.97 -14.10 30.05
CA TRP A 17 -6.17 -14.92 30.13
C TRP A 17 -6.04 -16.21 29.31
N ILE A 18 -5.37 -16.14 28.16
CA ILE A 18 -5.01 -17.32 27.37
C ILE A 18 -4.08 -18.23 28.20
N LEU A 19 -3.07 -17.66 28.87
CA LEU A 19 -2.15 -18.43 29.71
C LEU A 19 -2.87 -19.10 30.89
N GLU A 20 -3.87 -18.45 31.48
CA GLU A 20 -4.70 -19.06 32.52
C GLU A 20 -5.41 -20.32 32.00
N GLY A 21 -6.09 -20.22 30.85
CA GLY A 21 -6.73 -21.37 30.21
C GLY A 21 -5.72 -22.46 29.81
N TRP A 22 -4.60 -22.05 29.21
CA TRP A 22 -3.52 -22.93 28.78
C TRP A 22 -2.94 -23.77 29.93
N ASN A 23 -2.88 -23.22 31.14
CA ASN A 23 -2.39 -23.93 32.32
C ASN A 23 -3.38 -24.97 32.88
N ARG A 24 -4.63 -24.97 32.41
CA ARG A 24 -5.70 -25.88 32.84
C ARG A 24 -5.93 -27.05 31.86
N ILE A 25 -5.21 -27.07 30.74
CA ILE A 25 -5.32 -28.11 29.71
C ILE A 25 -4.12 -29.06 29.71
N SER A 26 -4.38 -30.31 29.32
CA SER A 26 -3.42 -31.40 29.25
C SER A 26 -2.43 -31.22 28.10
N SER A 27 -1.34 -31.99 28.10
CA SER A 27 -0.34 -31.95 27.03
C SER A 27 -0.90 -32.35 25.67
N GLU A 28 -1.82 -33.32 25.63
CA GLU A 28 -2.46 -33.76 24.38
C GLU A 28 -3.37 -32.68 23.79
N GLU A 29 -4.13 -31.98 24.64
CA GLU A 29 -4.97 -30.85 24.25
C GLU A 29 -4.14 -29.65 23.76
N LYS A 30 -2.99 -29.39 24.39
CA LYS A 30 -2.04 -28.37 23.92
C LYS A 30 -1.51 -28.69 22.52
N GLU A 31 -1.19 -29.94 22.26
CA GLU A 31 -0.71 -30.38 20.94
C GLU A 31 -1.81 -30.28 19.88
N LEU A 32 -3.06 -30.55 20.24
CA LEU A 32 -4.21 -30.34 19.35
C LEU A 32 -4.33 -28.86 18.93
N ILE A 33 -4.32 -27.93 19.89
CA ILE A 33 -4.38 -26.49 19.59
C ILE A 33 -3.19 -26.06 18.74
N LYS A 34 -1.98 -26.55 19.07
CA LYS A 34 -0.78 -26.25 18.30
C LYS A 34 -0.90 -26.68 16.84
N ASN A 35 -1.31 -27.91 16.58
CA ASN A 35 -1.49 -28.41 15.21
C ASN A 35 -2.50 -27.58 14.40
N ARG A 36 -3.59 -27.14 15.05
CA ARG A 36 -4.58 -26.25 14.41
C ARG A 36 -3.98 -24.88 14.09
N MET A 37 -3.20 -24.31 15.00
CA MET A 37 -2.48 -23.05 14.76
C MET A 37 -1.46 -23.18 13.62
N ASP A 38 -0.73 -24.29 13.57
CA ASP A 38 0.27 -24.53 12.52
C ASP A 38 -0.41 -24.68 11.14
N GLU A 39 -1.55 -25.38 11.05
CA GLU A 39 -2.29 -25.51 9.79
C GLU A 39 -2.95 -24.19 9.34
N LEU A 40 -3.53 -23.41 10.26
CA LEU A 40 -4.18 -22.15 9.90
C LEU A 40 -3.17 -21.14 9.35
N PHE A 41 -1.99 -21.06 9.97
CA PHE A 41 -0.93 -20.08 9.69
C PHE A 41 0.25 -20.66 8.88
N LYS A 42 0.10 -21.81 8.22
CA LYS A 42 1.19 -22.47 7.49
C LYS A 42 1.89 -21.58 6.45
N ASP A 43 1.13 -20.66 5.86
CA ASP A 43 1.59 -19.71 4.83
C ASP A 43 1.76 -18.27 5.39
N GLY A 44 1.80 -18.10 6.71
CA GLY A 44 1.83 -16.79 7.37
C GLY A 44 0.42 -16.28 7.72
N LEU A 45 0.13 -15.01 7.41
CA LEU A 45 -1.18 -14.41 7.66
C LEU A 45 -2.26 -15.17 6.85
N PRO A 46 -3.35 -15.66 7.45
CA PRO A 46 -4.30 -16.56 6.78
C PRO A 46 -5.28 -15.87 5.82
N PHE A 47 -4.98 -14.64 5.39
CA PHE A 47 -5.78 -13.84 4.47
C PHE A 47 -4.95 -12.69 3.87
N GLU A 48 -5.41 -12.14 2.75
CA GLU A 48 -4.85 -10.94 2.12
C GLU A 48 -5.53 -9.66 2.66
N LEU A 49 -4.76 -8.57 2.77
CA LEU A 49 -5.30 -7.29 3.21
C LEU A 49 -6.00 -6.57 2.04
N LYS A 50 -7.33 -6.51 2.10
CA LYS A 50 -8.15 -5.76 1.12
C LYS A 50 -8.27 -4.26 1.42
N HIS A 51 -7.89 -3.86 2.63
CA HIS A 51 -7.99 -2.49 3.14
C HIS A 51 -6.68 -2.13 3.85
N ASP A 52 -6.56 -0.87 4.28
CA ASP A 52 -5.43 -0.42 5.09
C ASP A 52 -5.21 -1.35 6.31
N LYS A 53 -3.96 -1.79 6.46
CA LYS A 53 -3.48 -2.67 7.53
C LYS A 53 -3.88 -2.18 8.93
N LEU A 54 -3.95 -0.87 9.13
CA LEU A 54 -4.33 -0.25 10.40
C LEU A 54 -5.73 -0.67 10.87
N PHE A 55 -6.69 -0.81 9.95
CA PHE A 55 -8.05 -1.23 10.28
C PHE A 55 -8.11 -2.70 10.73
N TYR A 56 -7.30 -3.56 10.13
CA TYR A 56 -7.15 -4.95 10.57
C TYR A 56 -6.52 -5.02 11.96
N ILE A 57 -5.45 -4.25 12.21
CA ILE A 57 -4.78 -4.21 13.52
C ILE A 57 -5.78 -3.89 14.63
N TYR A 58 -6.54 -2.80 14.50
CA TYR A 58 -7.49 -2.40 15.54
C TYR A 58 -8.67 -3.37 15.67
N THR A 59 -9.21 -3.87 14.56
CA THR A 59 -10.32 -4.84 14.60
C THR A 59 -9.89 -6.14 15.29
N PHE A 60 -8.77 -6.74 14.88
CA PHE A 60 -8.28 -7.96 15.51
C PHE A 60 -7.78 -7.74 16.94
N SER A 61 -7.33 -6.52 17.30
CA SER A 61 -7.01 -6.18 18.69
C SER A 61 -8.26 -6.12 19.57
N LEU A 62 -9.36 -5.57 19.06
CA LEU A 62 -10.66 -5.59 19.74
C LEU A 62 -11.10 -7.05 19.95
N LEU A 63 -11.08 -7.86 18.89
CA LEU A 63 -11.51 -9.27 18.96
C LEU A 63 -10.65 -10.08 19.93
N ALA A 64 -9.32 -9.94 19.88
CA ALA A 64 -8.44 -10.63 20.83
C ALA A 64 -8.66 -10.21 22.29
N GLN A 65 -9.14 -8.98 22.55
CA GLN A 65 -9.48 -8.54 23.91
C GLN A 65 -10.86 -9.03 24.36
N LEU A 66 -11.82 -9.13 23.45
CA LEU A 66 -13.17 -9.61 23.75
C LEU A 66 -13.20 -11.13 23.89
N GLU A 67 -12.51 -11.87 23.02
CA GLU A 67 -12.58 -13.32 22.94
C GLU A 67 -12.06 -14.02 24.20
N VAL A 68 -11.04 -13.43 24.84
CA VAL A 68 -10.49 -13.99 26.07
C VAL A 68 -11.46 -13.97 27.25
N LEU A 69 -12.59 -13.25 27.12
CA LEU A 69 -13.71 -13.34 28.06
C LEU A 69 -14.36 -14.74 28.02
N ALA A 70 -14.49 -15.34 26.83
CA ALA A 70 -15.20 -16.60 26.65
C ALA A 70 -14.46 -17.79 27.28
N ILE A 71 -13.11 -17.72 27.38
CA ILE A 71 -12.28 -18.69 28.13
C ILE A 71 -12.75 -18.86 29.58
N GLN A 72 -13.25 -17.78 30.21
CA GLN A 72 -13.59 -17.78 31.63
C GLN A 72 -14.85 -18.60 31.93
N VAL A 73 -15.76 -18.78 30.97
CA VAL A 73 -16.99 -19.56 31.15
C VAL A 73 -16.67 -21.04 31.43
N PRO A 74 -16.00 -21.78 30.52
CA PRO A 74 -15.66 -23.15 30.80
C PRO A 74 -14.79 -23.31 32.04
N LEU A 75 -13.82 -22.41 32.27
CA LEU A 75 -12.94 -22.48 33.44
C LEU A 75 -13.68 -22.46 34.77
N LYS A 76 -14.76 -21.66 34.87
CA LYS A 76 -15.53 -21.50 36.11
C LYS A 76 -16.66 -22.50 36.27
N PHE A 77 -17.18 -23.03 35.16
CA PHE A 77 -18.45 -23.76 35.15
C PHE A 77 -18.36 -25.20 34.64
N GLU A 78 -17.26 -25.64 34.01
CA GLU A 78 -17.08 -27.03 33.55
C GLU A 78 -17.37 -28.03 34.69
N SER A 79 -16.76 -27.85 35.86
CA SER A 79 -16.95 -28.72 37.04
C SER A 79 -18.34 -28.64 37.68
N LYS A 80 -19.17 -27.68 37.27
CA LYS A 80 -20.51 -27.43 37.80
C LYS A 80 -21.63 -27.96 36.89
N MET A 81 -21.31 -28.48 35.71
CA MET A 81 -22.31 -29.06 34.81
C MET A 81 -22.84 -30.39 35.36
N SER A 82 -24.15 -30.59 35.25
CA SER A 82 -24.86 -31.74 35.84
C SER A 82 -24.69 -33.02 35.03
N SER A 83 -24.44 -32.90 33.72
CA SER A 83 -24.36 -34.00 32.76
C SER A 83 -22.92 -34.19 32.25
N PRO A 84 -22.41 -35.44 32.18
CA PRO A 84 -21.07 -35.71 31.63
C PRO A 84 -20.92 -35.29 30.16
N ALA A 85 -22.01 -35.27 29.39
CA ALA A 85 -21.98 -34.82 28.01
C ALA A 85 -21.74 -33.30 27.92
N ASP A 86 -22.34 -32.53 28.82
CA ASP A 86 -22.21 -31.07 28.86
C ASP A 86 -20.89 -30.64 29.48
N GLN A 87 -20.36 -31.40 30.45
CA GLN A 87 -18.97 -31.27 30.90
C GLN A 87 -17.99 -31.44 29.74
N LYS A 88 -18.20 -32.47 28.90
CA LYS A 88 -17.34 -32.70 27.73
C LYS A 88 -17.46 -31.59 26.69
N ARG A 89 -18.66 -31.06 26.44
CA ARG A 89 -18.86 -29.93 25.52
C ARG A 89 -18.25 -28.63 26.06
N MET A 90 -18.38 -28.34 27.36
CA MET A 90 -17.67 -27.23 28.01
C MET A 90 -16.16 -27.38 27.89
N ARG A 91 -15.64 -28.60 28.06
CA ARG A 91 -14.23 -28.87 27.88
C ARG A 91 -13.78 -28.59 26.45
N ILE A 92 -14.56 -29.00 25.46
CA ILE A 92 -14.30 -28.70 24.04
C ILE A 92 -14.32 -27.19 23.79
N GLN A 93 -15.34 -26.50 24.29
CA GLN A 93 -15.44 -25.04 24.20
C GLN A 93 -14.20 -24.38 24.79
N LEU A 94 -13.72 -24.78 25.98
CA LEU A 94 -12.47 -24.25 26.54
C LEU A 94 -11.28 -24.33 25.55
N LEU A 95 -11.14 -25.46 24.85
CA LEU A 95 -10.06 -25.63 23.88
C LEU A 95 -10.22 -24.71 22.66
N ASP A 96 -11.46 -24.51 22.22
CA ASP A 96 -11.80 -23.64 21.10
C ASP A 96 -11.58 -22.16 21.46
N GLU A 97 -12.03 -21.71 22.62
CA GLU A 97 -11.81 -20.32 23.08
C GLU A 97 -10.32 -20.00 23.27
N ILE A 98 -9.54 -20.95 23.80
CA ILE A 98 -8.08 -20.80 23.88
C ILE A 98 -7.50 -20.69 22.47
N PHE A 99 -7.96 -21.54 21.53
CA PHE A 99 -7.53 -21.48 20.14
C PHE A 99 -7.91 -20.13 19.49
N HIS A 100 -9.14 -19.65 19.61
CA HIS A 100 -9.58 -18.36 19.06
C HIS A 100 -8.77 -17.18 19.61
N GLY A 101 -8.58 -17.14 20.94
CA GLY A 101 -7.74 -16.13 21.59
C GLY A 101 -6.31 -16.13 21.05
N MET A 102 -5.74 -17.31 20.80
CA MET A 102 -4.40 -17.43 20.19
C MET A 102 -4.38 -17.03 18.71
N VAL A 103 -5.42 -17.36 17.94
CA VAL A 103 -5.56 -16.97 16.52
C VAL A 103 -5.57 -15.46 16.39
N PHE A 104 -6.46 -14.76 17.11
CA PHE A 104 -6.55 -13.31 17.03
C PHE A 104 -5.28 -12.64 17.54
N THR A 105 -4.72 -13.11 18.66
CA THR A 105 -3.46 -12.58 19.21
C THR A 105 -2.31 -12.74 18.20
N LYS A 106 -2.16 -13.92 17.59
CA LYS A 106 -1.13 -14.16 16.56
C LYS A 106 -1.34 -13.28 15.32
N ILE A 107 -2.58 -13.08 14.86
CA ILE A 107 -2.89 -12.15 13.76
C ILE A 107 -2.43 -10.74 14.12
N VAL A 108 -2.77 -10.22 15.30
CA VAL A 108 -2.34 -8.88 15.73
C VAL A 108 -0.82 -8.76 15.75
N TYR A 109 -0.11 -9.75 16.30
CA TYR A 109 1.35 -9.75 16.29
C TYR A 109 1.94 -9.78 14.87
N LEU A 110 1.42 -10.62 13.98
CA LEU A 110 1.88 -10.67 12.58
C LEU A 110 1.60 -9.35 11.85
N LEU A 111 0.49 -8.68 12.15
CA LEU A 111 0.20 -7.36 11.61
C LEU A 111 1.12 -6.28 12.22
N CYS A 112 1.46 -6.33 13.51
CA CYS A 112 2.32 -5.33 14.14
C CYS A 112 3.83 -5.52 13.88
N ALA A 113 4.24 -6.75 13.54
CA ALA A 113 5.65 -7.09 13.37
C ALA A 113 6.32 -6.28 12.23
N PRO A 114 7.61 -5.89 12.40
CA PRO A 114 8.47 -6.07 13.59
C PRO A 114 8.59 -4.82 14.45
N HIS A 115 8.15 -3.68 13.93
CA HIS A 115 8.54 -2.37 14.41
C HIS A 115 7.55 -1.83 15.44
N ALA A 116 6.44 -2.54 15.65
CA ALA A 116 5.42 -2.21 16.62
C ALA A 116 5.07 -3.43 17.48
N LEU A 117 4.62 -3.12 18.69
CA LEU A 117 3.87 -4.05 19.52
C LEU A 117 2.38 -3.91 19.22
N PRO A 118 1.55 -4.91 19.58
CA PRO A 118 0.10 -4.76 19.59
C PRO A 118 -0.33 -3.43 20.24
N PRO A 119 -1.42 -2.80 19.77
CA PRO A 119 -1.98 -1.62 20.41
C PRO A 119 -2.19 -1.85 21.91
N ALA A 120 -2.02 -0.78 22.70
CA ALA A 120 -2.26 -0.84 24.13
C ALA A 120 -3.65 -1.42 24.43
N TYR A 121 -3.69 -2.37 25.37
CA TYR A 121 -4.89 -3.02 25.87
C TYR A 121 -5.84 -1.94 26.41
N ASN A 122 -7.12 -1.96 26.01
CA ASN A 122 -8.02 -0.84 26.29
C ASN A 122 -8.71 -1.03 27.65
N GLU A 123 -8.49 -0.09 28.57
CA GLU A 123 -9.07 -0.14 29.93
C GLU A 123 -10.61 -0.07 29.93
N ASN A 124 -11.22 0.66 29.00
CA ASN A 124 -12.69 0.78 28.92
C ASN A 124 -13.31 -0.57 28.52
N ILE A 125 -12.71 -1.25 27.54
CA ILE A 125 -13.14 -2.59 27.14
C ILE A 125 -12.92 -3.57 28.30
N GLU A 126 -11.78 -3.47 28.99
CA GLU A 126 -11.48 -4.34 30.12
C GLU A 126 -12.42 -4.11 31.32
N HIS A 127 -12.95 -2.90 31.49
CA HIS A 127 -13.98 -2.61 32.50
C HIS A 127 -15.27 -3.40 32.24
N LEU A 128 -15.71 -3.49 30.98
CA LEU A 128 -16.82 -4.36 30.57
C LEU A 128 -16.49 -5.84 30.83
N CYS A 129 -15.30 -6.30 30.40
CA CYS A 129 -14.88 -7.69 30.60
C CYS A 129 -14.82 -8.06 32.09
N ASN A 130 -14.31 -7.17 32.94
CA ASN A 130 -14.23 -7.37 34.39
C ASN A 130 -15.60 -7.40 35.07
N PHE A 131 -16.57 -6.61 34.61
CA PHE A 131 -17.93 -6.66 35.14
C PHE A 131 -18.51 -8.07 35.06
N ILE A 132 -18.26 -8.76 33.95
CA ILE A 132 -18.74 -10.10 33.68
C ILE A 132 -17.86 -11.14 34.39
N ARG A 133 -16.53 -10.98 34.29
CA ARG A 133 -15.56 -11.89 34.91
C ARG A 133 -15.69 -11.92 36.42
N ASN A 134 -16.02 -10.81 37.07
CA ASN A 134 -16.13 -10.73 38.54
C ASN A 134 -17.55 -11.05 39.05
N GLU A 135 -18.46 -11.51 38.18
CA GLU A 135 -19.78 -11.95 38.64
C GLU A 135 -19.68 -13.30 39.35
N ASP A 136 -20.06 -13.31 40.63
CA ASP A 136 -19.99 -14.49 41.48
C ASP A 136 -21.19 -15.43 41.26
N CYS A 137 -22.34 -14.88 40.84
CA CYS A 137 -23.54 -15.68 40.61
C CYS A 137 -23.45 -16.44 39.27
N PRO A 138 -23.39 -17.79 39.27
CA PRO A 138 -23.28 -18.58 38.04
C PRO A 138 -24.37 -18.30 37.02
N LYS A 139 -25.61 -18.12 37.50
CA LYS A 139 -26.78 -17.85 36.66
C LYS A 139 -26.67 -16.53 35.91
N ILE A 140 -26.21 -15.49 36.60
CA ILE A 140 -26.07 -14.15 36.02
C ILE A 140 -24.86 -14.12 35.08
N ALA A 141 -23.72 -14.69 35.51
CA ALA A 141 -22.50 -14.73 34.71
C ALA A 141 -22.75 -15.41 33.36
N VAL A 142 -23.39 -16.58 33.33
CA VAL A 142 -23.70 -17.31 32.09
C VAL A 142 -24.64 -16.51 31.18
N VAL A 143 -25.67 -15.86 31.73
CA VAL A 143 -26.57 -15.00 30.92
C VAL A 143 -25.81 -13.83 30.31
N LEU A 144 -25.01 -13.10 31.10
CA LEU A 144 -24.22 -11.97 30.60
C LEU A 144 -23.19 -12.38 29.55
N LEU A 145 -22.55 -13.54 29.74
CA LEU A 145 -21.56 -14.09 28.81
C LEU A 145 -22.21 -14.51 27.49
N ASN A 146 -23.37 -15.17 27.53
CA ASN A 146 -24.09 -15.53 26.30
C ASN A 146 -24.56 -14.28 25.54
N LEU A 147 -25.03 -13.24 26.25
CA LEU A 147 -25.43 -11.99 25.61
C LEU A 147 -24.27 -11.30 24.87
N ILE A 148 -23.03 -11.45 25.35
CA ILE A 148 -21.85 -10.88 24.69
C ILE A 148 -21.21 -11.83 23.69
N GLY A 149 -20.96 -13.08 24.05
CA GLY A 149 -20.37 -14.09 23.18
C GLY A 149 -21.27 -14.41 21.99
N GLU A 150 -22.38 -15.11 22.25
CA GLU A 150 -23.35 -15.47 21.21
C GLU A 150 -24.10 -14.24 20.69
N GLY A 151 -24.49 -13.30 21.54
CA GLY A 151 -25.30 -12.15 21.12
C GLY A 151 -24.53 -11.14 20.26
N TRP A 152 -23.27 -10.85 20.61
CA TRP A 152 -22.56 -9.69 20.07
C TRP A 152 -21.28 -10.06 19.29
N ILE A 153 -20.37 -10.82 19.90
CA ILE A 153 -19.08 -11.22 19.31
C ILE A 153 -19.29 -12.09 18.07
N GLU A 154 -20.17 -13.10 18.16
CA GLU A 154 -20.50 -13.96 17.03
C GLU A 154 -21.10 -13.17 15.85
N GLU A 155 -21.86 -12.11 16.13
CA GLU A 155 -22.43 -11.25 15.08
C GLU A 155 -21.34 -10.40 14.38
N ILE A 156 -20.31 -9.97 15.13
CA ILE A 156 -19.12 -9.35 14.53
C ILE A 156 -18.44 -10.35 13.58
N PHE A 157 -18.26 -11.61 14.00
CA PHE A 157 -17.65 -12.65 13.16
C PHE A 157 -18.44 -12.88 11.88
N LYS A 158 -19.76 -13.08 12.00
CA LYS A 158 -20.66 -13.29 10.86
C LYS A 158 -20.70 -12.10 9.92
N SER A 159 -20.66 -10.88 10.47
CA SER A 159 -20.62 -9.67 9.64
C SER A 159 -19.31 -9.56 8.87
N LEU A 160 -18.16 -9.73 9.54
CA LEU A 160 -16.85 -9.69 8.87
C LEU A 160 -16.70 -10.81 7.82
N GLN A 161 -17.19 -12.01 8.12
CA GLN A 161 -17.22 -13.13 7.16
C GLN A 161 -18.08 -12.81 5.92
N ARG A 162 -19.30 -12.27 6.11
CA ARG A 162 -20.20 -11.86 5.00
C ARG A 162 -19.54 -10.84 4.08
N GLN A 163 -18.73 -9.93 4.63
CA GLN A 163 -17.98 -8.92 3.87
C GLN A 163 -16.65 -9.47 3.29
N GLY A 164 -16.38 -10.77 3.43
CA GLY A 164 -15.19 -11.41 2.89
C GLY A 164 -13.89 -10.96 3.56
N ILE A 165 -13.96 -10.49 4.82
CA ILE A 165 -12.81 -10.10 5.62
C ILE A 165 -12.31 -11.33 6.38
N ALA A 166 -11.06 -11.75 6.15
CA ALA A 166 -10.45 -12.91 6.82
C ALA A 166 -11.32 -14.18 6.83
N GLU A 167 -11.94 -14.50 5.69
CA GLU A 167 -12.95 -15.56 5.53
C GLU A 167 -12.54 -16.91 6.13
N LYS A 168 -11.29 -17.36 5.89
CA LYS A 168 -10.75 -18.61 6.44
C LYS A 168 -10.75 -18.62 7.97
N VAL A 169 -10.43 -17.48 8.60
CA VAL A 169 -10.38 -17.33 10.06
C VAL A 169 -11.79 -17.41 10.63
N PHE A 170 -12.71 -16.56 10.16
CA PHE A 170 -14.06 -16.53 10.73
C PHE A 170 -14.88 -17.78 10.42
N THR A 171 -14.66 -18.43 9.26
CA THR A 171 -15.31 -19.73 8.99
C THR A 171 -14.88 -20.78 9.99
N THR A 172 -13.57 -20.86 10.27
CA THR A 172 -13.04 -21.82 11.27
C THR A 172 -13.62 -21.57 12.66
N ILE A 173 -13.68 -20.29 13.07
CA ILE A 173 -14.18 -19.90 14.39
C ILE A 173 -15.70 -20.14 14.50
N ILE A 174 -16.48 -19.74 13.50
CA ILE A 174 -17.93 -19.94 13.49
C ILE A 174 -18.30 -21.43 13.51
N ASP A 175 -17.55 -22.29 12.82
CA ASP A 175 -17.74 -23.75 12.88
C ASP A 175 -17.49 -24.32 14.29
N ASP A 176 -16.58 -23.70 15.06
CA ASP A 176 -16.35 -24.05 16.46
C ASP A 176 -17.49 -23.58 17.36
N GLU A 177 -17.97 -22.34 17.20
CA GLU A 177 -19.13 -21.81 17.94
C GLU A 177 -20.37 -22.70 17.80
N HIS A 178 -20.62 -23.25 16.60
CA HIS A 178 -21.78 -24.12 16.35
C HIS A 178 -21.80 -25.44 17.16
N ARG A 179 -20.65 -25.87 17.70
CA ARG A 179 -20.51 -27.11 18.49
C ARG A 179 -20.38 -26.86 20.00
N HIS A 180 -20.44 -25.61 20.44
CA HIS A 180 -20.48 -25.24 21.85
C HIS A 180 -21.80 -25.63 22.52
N VAL A 181 -21.88 -25.50 23.85
CA VAL A 181 -23.11 -25.82 24.59
C VAL A 181 -24.16 -24.76 24.30
N CYS A 182 -25.34 -25.20 23.85
CA CYS A 182 -26.46 -24.31 23.61
C CYS A 182 -26.96 -23.68 24.91
N GLU A 183 -27.21 -22.37 24.88
CA GLU A 183 -27.90 -21.58 25.90
C GLU A 183 -29.10 -22.29 26.59
N ALA A 184 -29.93 -23.01 25.83
CA ALA A 184 -31.12 -23.69 26.36
C ALA A 184 -30.76 -24.86 27.29
N ASP A 185 -29.63 -25.53 27.04
CA ASP A 185 -29.11 -26.60 27.88
C ASP A 185 -28.50 -26.00 29.17
N LEU A 186 -27.77 -24.88 29.05
CA LEU A 186 -27.21 -24.13 30.19
C LEU A 186 -28.29 -23.58 31.14
N TYR A 187 -29.37 -22.99 30.60
CA TYR A 187 -30.48 -22.49 31.40
C TYR A 187 -31.28 -23.61 32.07
N ARG A 188 -31.37 -24.79 31.45
CA ARG A 188 -32.03 -25.96 32.04
C ARG A 188 -31.26 -26.50 33.24
N ASP A 189 -29.93 -26.54 33.15
CA ASP A 189 -29.07 -27.11 34.18
C ASP A 189 -28.82 -26.15 35.36
N ILE A 190 -28.60 -24.86 35.08
CA ILE A 190 -28.22 -23.88 36.11
C ILE A 190 -29.45 -23.11 36.62
N GLY A 191 -30.50 -22.97 35.79
CA GLY A 191 -31.71 -22.19 36.06
C GLY A 191 -31.56 -20.69 35.78
N LEU A 192 -32.69 -19.99 35.59
CA LEU A 192 -32.67 -18.54 35.33
C LEU A 192 -32.38 -17.72 36.60
N PRO A 193 -31.72 -16.55 36.46
CA PRO A 193 -31.49 -15.61 37.55
C PRO A 193 -32.79 -14.88 37.96
N GLU A 194 -32.75 -14.20 39.11
CA GLU A 194 -33.86 -13.36 39.58
C GLU A 194 -34.10 -12.18 38.63
N HIS A 195 -35.37 -11.94 38.28
CA HIS A 195 -35.77 -11.04 37.20
C HIS A 195 -35.32 -9.59 37.39
N ASP A 196 -35.59 -9.00 38.56
CA ASP A 196 -35.26 -7.60 38.82
C ASP A 196 -33.75 -7.38 38.95
N LEU A 197 -33.03 -8.33 39.55
CA LEU A 197 -31.58 -8.30 39.62
C LEU A 197 -30.95 -8.38 38.23
N MET A 198 -31.44 -9.30 37.39
CA MET A 198 -30.96 -9.45 36.01
C MET A 198 -31.26 -8.21 35.16
N ARG A 199 -32.43 -7.58 35.32
CA ARG A 199 -32.77 -6.31 34.65
C ARG A 199 -31.73 -5.22 34.93
N SER A 200 -31.37 -5.02 36.20
CA SER A 200 -30.38 -3.99 36.58
C SER A 200 -28.98 -4.26 36.00
N LYS A 201 -28.58 -5.54 35.94
CA LYS A 201 -27.30 -5.98 35.39
C LYS A 201 -27.28 -5.83 33.86
N LEU A 202 -28.38 -6.12 33.20
CA LEU A 202 -28.55 -5.93 31.75
C LEU A 202 -28.45 -4.44 31.38
N GLU A 203 -29.17 -3.57 32.08
CA GLU A 203 -29.10 -2.12 31.83
C GLU A 203 -27.66 -1.60 32.02
N TYR A 204 -26.97 -2.06 33.07
CA TYR A 204 -25.57 -1.71 33.25
C TYR A 204 -24.70 -2.20 32.09
N LEU A 205 -24.88 -3.46 31.66
CA LEU A 205 -24.15 -4.05 30.55
C LEU A 205 -24.32 -3.25 29.26
N GLU A 206 -25.55 -2.94 28.88
CA GLU A 206 -25.87 -2.17 27.68
C GLU A 206 -25.26 -0.77 27.75
N ASN A 207 -25.32 -0.11 28.91
CA ASN A 207 -24.65 1.18 29.11
C ASN A 207 -23.13 1.08 28.94
N GLN A 208 -22.50 0.00 29.42
CA GLN A 208 -21.08 -0.24 29.20
C GLN A 208 -20.77 -0.53 27.72
N LEU A 209 -21.61 -1.28 27.01
CA LEU A 209 -21.43 -1.50 25.56
C LEU A 209 -21.48 -0.19 24.78
N LEU A 210 -22.49 0.65 25.05
CA LEU A 210 -22.63 1.95 24.39
C LEU A 210 -21.43 2.87 24.71
N SER A 211 -21.08 3.02 25.99
CA SER A 211 -20.07 4.00 26.41
C SER A 211 -18.62 3.55 26.24
N ASN A 212 -18.34 2.26 26.46
CA ASN A 212 -16.97 1.74 26.52
C ASN A 212 -16.55 0.93 25.30
N ILE A 213 -17.48 0.58 24.42
CA ILE A 213 -17.18 -0.03 23.12
C ILE A 213 -17.55 0.92 21.98
N PHE A 214 -18.83 1.28 21.82
CA PHE A 214 -19.29 2.03 20.65
C PHE A 214 -18.74 3.46 20.57
N LEU A 215 -18.32 4.05 21.68
CA LEU A 215 -17.61 5.35 21.67
C LEU A 215 -16.09 5.22 21.49
N GLN A 216 -15.54 4.01 21.41
CA GLN A 216 -14.11 3.81 21.12
C GLN A 216 -13.86 3.96 19.62
N TYR A 217 -13.74 5.21 19.19
CA TYR A 217 -13.68 5.61 17.78
C TYR A 217 -12.72 4.76 16.94
N LYS A 218 -11.51 4.47 17.42
CA LYS A 218 -10.51 3.68 16.68
C LYS A 218 -11.00 2.27 16.31
N TYR A 219 -11.79 1.62 17.16
CA TYR A 219 -12.29 0.27 16.91
C TYR A 219 -13.53 0.31 16.02
N VAL A 220 -14.48 1.19 16.33
CA VAL A 220 -15.71 1.33 15.54
C VAL A 220 -15.38 1.77 14.11
N ALA A 221 -14.54 2.79 13.94
CA ALA A 221 -14.13 3.24 12.61
C ALA A 221 -13.41 2.13 11.83
N SER A 222 -12.63 1.28 12.50
CA SER A 222 -11.93 0.17 11.84
C SER A 222 -12.88 -0.93 11.39
N VAL A 223 -13.81 -1.34 12.25
CA VAL A 223 -14.84 -2.35 11.89
C VAL A 223 -15.72 -1.83 10.75
N VAL A 224 -16.18 -0.58 10.83
CA VAL A 224 -16.97 0.07 9.78
C VAL A 224 -16.18 0.19 8.47
N ALA A 225 -14.90 0.55 8.52
CA ALA A 225 -14.07 0.65 7.33
C ALA A 225 -13.86 -0.70 6.63
N LEU A 226 -13.74 -1.80 7.40
CA LEU A 226 -13.63 -3.15 6.84
C LEU A 226 -14.95 -3.67 6.28
N GLN A 227 -16.09 -3.28 6.87
CA GLN A 227 -17.42 -3.74 6.45
C GLN A 227 -18.02 -2.90 5.32
N GLY A 228 -17.56 -1.66 5.16
CA GLY A 228 -18.25 -0.65 4.36
C GLY A 228 -19.53 -0.14 5.04
N VAL A 229 -20.16 0.86 4.43
CA VAL A 229 -21.35 1.52 5.01
C VAL A 229 -22.54 0.58 5.10
N ASP A 230 -22.83 -0.16 4.03
CA ASP A 230 -23.96 -1.10 4.01
C ASP A 230 -23.74 -2.25 4.99
N GLY A 231 -22.53 -2.82 5.04
CA GLY A 231 -22.18 -3.87 6.00
C GLY A 231 -22.25 -3.41 7.45
N ALA A 232 -21.88 -2.16 7.75
CA ALA A 232 -22.01 -1.59 9.09
C ALA A 232 -23.47 -1.36 9.51
N ILE A 233 -24.33 -0.93 8.58
CA ILE A 233 -25.78 -0.79 8.81
C ILE A 233 -26.40 -2.17 9.08
N GLU A 234 -26.11 -3.15 8.21
CA GLU A 234 -26.59 -4.53 8.35
C GLU A 234 -26.13 -5.14 9.68
N PHE A 235 -24.86 -4.94 10.06
CA PHE A 235 -24.32 -5.39 11.34
C PHE A 235 -25.13 -4.84 12.52
N LEU A 236 -25.37 -3.52 12.57
CA LEU A 236 -26.11 -2.92 13.68
C LEU A 236 -27.57 -3.42 13.73
N GLN A 237 -28.21 -3.64 12.59
CA GLN A 237 -29.57 -4.16 12.53
C GLN A 237 -29.66 -5.61 13.02
N GLU A 238 -28.77 -6.48 12.54
CA GLU A 238 -28.72 -7.88 12.98
C GLU A 238 -28.33 -7.99 14.45
N LEU A 239 -27.45 -7.09 14.91
CA LEU A 239 -27.08 -7.01 16.31
C LEU A 239 -28.28 -6.65 17.20
N ASP A 240 -29.07 -5.64 16.84
CA ASP A 240 -30.29 -5.29 17.59
C ASP A 240 -31.27 -6.45 17.66
N ARG A 241 -31.47 -7.11 16.51
CA ARG A 241 -32.38 -8.23 16.36
C ARG A 241 -31.95 -9.38 17.26
N LYS A 242 -30.69 -9.80 17.16
CA LYS A 242 -30.13 -10.90 17.94
C LYS A 242 -30.11 -10.59 19.43
N HIS A 243 -29.69 -9.39 19.82
CA HIS A 243 -29.70 -8.94 21.22
C HIS A 243 -31.10 -8.97 21.81
N THR A 244 -32.09 -8.43 21.10
CA THR A 244 -33.51 -8.44 21.52
C THR A 244 -34.07 -9.86 21.60
N GLU A 245 -33.75 -10.75 20.66
CA GLU A 245 -34.15 -12.15 20.69
C GLU A 245 -33.57 -12.88 21.90
N GLN A 246 -32.29 -12.65 22.21
CA GLN A 246 -31.62 -13.27 23.36
C GLN A 246 -32.21 -12.82 24.70
N ILE A 247 -32.46 -11.51 24.86
CA ILE A 247 -33.07 -10.97 26.09
C ILE A 247 -34.51 -11.48 26.28
N LYS A 248 -35.26 -11.68 25.19
CA LYS A 248 -36.62 -12.24 25.27
C LYS A 248 -36.66 -13.66 25.82
N LYS A 249 -35.63 -14.48 25.55
CA LYS A 249 -35.56 -15.88 26.06
C LYS A 249 -35.48 -15.95 27.59
N ILE A 250 -34.89 -14.93 28.22
CA ILE A 250 -34.81 -14.80 29.68
C ILE A 250 -35.98 -13.96 30.26
N GLY A 251 -36.99 -13.63 29.45
CA GLY A 251 -38.20 -12.94 29.88
C GLY A 251 -38.01 -11.45 30.17
N LEU A 252 -36.99 -10.82 29.59
CA LEU A 252 -36.68 -9.40 29.74
C LEU A 252 -36.89 -8.63 28.42
N GLU A 253 -36.71 -7.31 28.49
CA GLU A 253 -36.65 -6.41 27.33
C GLU A 253 -35.36 -5.55 27.42
N PRO A 254 -34.84 -5.05 26.29
CA PRO A 254 -33.69 -4.14 26.28
C PRO A 254 -33.96 -2.87 27.12
N SER A 255 -32.91 -2.23 27.65
CA SER A 255 -33.06 -0.97 28.38
C SER A 255 -33.53 0.18 27.49
N GLU A 256 -34.06 1.23 28.12
CA GLU A 256 -34.47 2.46 27.42
C GLU A 256 -33.31 3.10 26.65
N ASN A 257 -32.08 3.05 27.18
CA ASN A 257 -30.91 3.63 26.53
C ASN A 257 -30.51 2.86 25.26
N TRP A 258 -30.53 1.52 25.31
CA TRP A 258 -30.31 0.70 24.12
C TRP A 258 -31.37 0.96 23.05
N TYR A 259 -32.65 0.91 23.45
CA TYR A 259 -33.77 1.17 22.56
C TYR A 259 -33.68 2.57 21.92
N PHE A 260 -33.35 3.59 22.71
CA PHE A 260 -33.17 4.96 22.21
C PHE A 260 -32.02 5.04 21.20
N PHE A 261 -30.87 4.45 21.51
CA PHE A 261 -29.70 4.43 20.62
C PHE A 261 -30.03 3.77 19.29
N MET A 262 -30.62 2.57 19.30
CA MET A 262 -30.96 1.84 18.07
C MET A 262 -32.05 2.54 17.26
N LYS A 263 -33.02 3.19 17.91
CA LYS A 263 -34.02 4.00 17.22
C LYS A 263 -33.40 5.21 16.52
N VAL A 264 -32.48 5.92 17.17
CA VAL A 264 -31.74 7.02 16.54
C VAL A 264 -30.89 6.51 15.37
N ALA A 265 -30.21 5.38 15.54
CA ALA A 265 -29.41 4.76 14.49
C ALA A 265 -30.26 4.41 13.26
N HIS A 266 -31.42 3.75 13.45
CA HIS A 266 -32.35 3.41 12.37
C HIS A 266 -32.86 4.62 11.58
N GLU A 267 -33.11 5.76 12.24
CA GLU A 267 -33.50 7.00 11.55
C GLU A 267 -32.34 7.64 10.76
N LEU A 268 -31.10 7.41 11.19
CA LEU A 268 -29.89 7.91 10.53
C LEU A 268 -29.44 7.02 9.37
N PHE A 269 -29.65 5.70 9.42
CA PHE A 269 -29.16 4.76 8.40
C PHE A 269 -29.53 5.16 6.97
N PRO A 270 -30.79 5.52 6.63
CA PRO A 270 -31.13 5.94 5.27
C PRO A 270 -30.42 7.22 4.82
N ARG A 271 -30.07 8.09 5.76
CA ARG A 271 -29.34 9.34 5.46
C ARG A 271 -27.87 9.07 5.23
N ILE A 272 -27.28 8.17 6.03
CA ILE A 272 -25.89 7.72 5.90
C ILE A 272 -25.73 6.98 4.57
N GLN A 273 -26.63 6.05 4.25
CA GLN A 273 -26.61 5.31 2.99
C GLN A 273 -26.71 6.25 1.79
N ARG A 274 -27.67 7.18 1.79
CA ARG A 274 -27.80 8.18 0.72
C ARG A 274 -26.54 9.05 0.59
N TYR A 275 -25.91 9.43 1.70
CA TYR A 275 -24.65 10.18 1.65
C TYR A 275 -23.50 9.34 1.10
N ALA A 276 -23.43 8.07 1.46
CA ALA A 276 -22.44 7.13 0.94
C ALA A 276 -22.60 6.93 -0.57
N GLU A 277 -23.83 6.77 -1.07
CA GLU A 277 -24.15 6.63 -2.50
C GLU A 277 -23.73 7.86 -3.36
N LEU A 278 -23.57 9.04 -2.74
CA LEU A 278 -23.04 10.22 -3.44
C LEU A 278 -21.54 10.12 -3.72
N ASN A 279 -20.85 9.17 -3.09
CA ASN A 279 -19.43 8.94 -3.23
C ASN A 279 -19.21 7.55 -3.85
N HIS A 280 -18.30 7.43 -4.81
CA HIS A 280 -17.92 6.13 -5.36
C HIS A 280 -16.40 6.02 -5.41
N GLU A 281 -15.90 4.81 -5.16
CA GLU A 281 -14.49 4.50 -5.28
C GLU A 281 -14.07 4.52 -6.76
N ILE A 282 -12.87 5.05 -7.03
CA ILE A 282 -12.27 5.04 -8.37
C ILE A 282 -10.98 4.22 -8.28
N GLU A 283 -10.86 3.17 -9.10
CA GLU A 283 -9.66 2.32 -9.13
C GLU A 283 -8.42 3.17 -9.42
N MET A 284 -7.39 3.07 -8.57
CA MET A 284 -6.11 3.71 -8.81
C MET A 284 -5.39 3.06 -9.99
N THR A 285 -4.84 3.89 -10.88
CA THR A 285 -3.93 3.43 -11.94
C THR A 285 -2.65 2.84 -11.32
N PRO A 286 -1.95 1.91 -12.01
CA PRO A 286 -0.73 1.31 -11.48
C PRO A 286 0.32 2.34 -11.06
N ILE A 287 0.48 3.44 -11.82
CA ILE A 287 1.45 4.49 -11.49
C ILE A 287 1.06 5.25 -10.22
N ARG A 288 -0.23 5.48 -9.95
CA ARG A 288 -0.69 6.07 -8.69
C ARG A 288 -0.38 5.17 -7.50
N LYS A 289 -0.62 3.86 -7.64
CA LYS A 289 -0.25 2.87 -6.61
C LYS A 289 1.26 2.96 -6.29
N VAL A 290 2.12 3.02 -7.32
CA VAL A 290 3.57 3.24 -7.13
C VAL A 290 3.86 4.56 -6.40
N PHE A 291 3.20 5.66 -6.77
CA PHE A 291 3.45 6.95 -6.11
C PHE A 291 3.02 6.99 -4.65
N MET A 292 1.87 6.39 -4.29
CA MET A 292 1.47 6.25 -2.88
C MET A 292 2.57 5.54 -2.09
N THR A 293 3.07 4.42 -2.61
CA THR A 293 4.14 3.68 -1.92
C THR A 293 5.47 4.44 -1.79
N GLN A 294 5.80 5.34 -2.72
CA GLN A 294 7.06 6.10 -2.67
C GLN A 294 6.95 7.39 -1.83
N TRP A 295 5.76 7.98 -1.71
CA TRP A 295 5.58 9.31 -1.12
C TRP A 295 4.74 9.33 0.16
N ASP A 296 4.07 8.25 0.54
CA ASP A 296 3.33 8.18 1.80
C ASP A 296 4.27 8.25 3.02
N ASN A 297 5.51 7.76 2.86
CA ASN A 297 6.57 7.81 3.88
C ASN A 297 7.86 8.40 3.28
N PRO A 298 7.94 9.71 3.04
CA PRO A 298 9.12 10.32 2.43
C PRO A 298 10.30 10.25 3.43
N SER A 299 11.24 9.34 3.19
CA SER A 299 12.41 9.13 4.06
C SER A 299 13.56 10.13 3.81
N ASP A 300 13.52 10.81 2.66
CA ASP A 300 14.66 11.57 2.17
C ASP A 300 14.47 13.08 2.41
N PRO A 301 15.37 13.73 3.17
CA PRO A 301 15.26 15.15 3.45
C PRO A 301 15.48 15.94 2.16
N THR A 302 14.40 16.43 1.56
CA THR A 302 14.46 17.19 0.29
C THR A 302 14.66 18.68 0.57
N MET A 303 15.79 19.21 0.15
CA MET A 303 16.02 20.66 0.07
C MET A 303 15.52 21.18 -1.28
N VAL A 304 14.87 22.35 -1.29
CA VAL A 304 14.37 22.97 -2.51
C VAL A 304 14.93 24.37 -2.69
N GLY A 305 15.47 24.64 -3.88
CA GLY A 305 15.89 25.96 -4.33
C GLY A 305 15.13 26.39 -5.57
N GLU A 306 14.81 27.68 -5.67
CA GLU A 306 14.17 28.27 -6.84
C GLU A 306 14.99 29.45 -7.33
N PHE A 307 15.15 29.56 -8.65
CA PHE A 307 15.89 30.66 -9.27
C PHE A 307 15.39 30.93 -10.68
N ASN A 308 15.81 32.07 -11.22
CA ASN A 308 15.47 32.50 -12.57
C ASN A 308 16.68 32.34 -13.47
N LEU A 309 16.49 31.73 -14.63
CA LEU A 309 17.46 31.63 -15.70
C LEU A 309 17.08 32.61 -16.82
N ASN A 310 18.01 33.45 -17.25
CA ASN A 310 17.80 34.28 -18.44
C ASN A 310 17.98 33.41 -19.69
N VAL A 311 16.92 33.29 -20.49
CA VAL A 311 16.87 32.51 -21.73
C VAL A 311 16.63 33.38 -22.96
N SER A 312 16.85 34.70 -22.84
CA SER A 312 16.65 35.68 -23.92
C SER A 312 17.46 35.37 -25.18
N CYS A 313 18.56 34.61 -25.07
CA CYS A 313 19.35 34.16 -26.22
C CYS A 313 18.57 33.26 -27.18
N ILE A 314 17.55 32.54 -26.69
CA ILE A 314 16.64 31.71 -27.47
C ILE A 314 15.58 32.56 -28.18
N ASP A 315 15.29 33.76 -27.67
CA ASP A 315 14.21 34.63 -28.14
C ASP A 315 12.86 33.88 -28.24
N PHE A 316 12.38 33.46 -27.06
CA PHE A 316 11.32 32.47 -26.91
C PHE A 316 9.99 32.95 -27.49
N PHE A 317 9.58 34.20 -27.18
CA PHE A 317 8.30 34.73 -27.63
C PHE A 317 8.27 35.11 -29.12
N ASN A 318 9.42 35.40 -29.73
CA ASN A 318 9.52 35.62 -31.17
C ASN A 318 9.71 34.30 -31.94
N LYS A 319 9.73 33.15 -31.25
CA LYS A 319 9.77 31.79 -31.84
C LYS A 319 10.97 31.57 -32.77
N LYS A 320 12.14 32.13 -32.42
CA LYS A 320 13.37 31.94 -33.18
C LYS A 320 13.79 30.47 -33.26
N PHE A 321 13.51 29.70 -32.22
CA PHE A 321 13.72 28.25 -32.16
C PHE A 321 12.43 27.51 -31.74
N PRO A 322 12.29 26.21 -32.06
CA PRO A 322 11.17 25.40 -31.59
C PRO A 322 11.08 25.39 -30.05
N PRO A 323 9.89 25.40 -29.44
CA PRO A 323 9.72 25.43 -27.98
C PRO A 323 10.43 24.29 -27.24
N GLU A 324 10.56 23.12 -27.87
CA GLU A 324 11.23 21.94 -27.27
C GLU A 324 12.72 22.18 -27.03
N THR A 325 13.32 23.13 -27.77
CA THR A 325 14.75 23.47 -27.73
C THR A 325 15.22 23.81 -26.31
N ILE A 326 14.38 24.48 -25.51
CA ILE A 326 14.72 24.85 -24.13
C ILE A 326 14.95 23.62 -23.24
N THR A 327 14.19 22.56 -23.47
CA THR A 327 14.26 21.32 -22.67
C THR A 327 15.55 20.59 -23.00
N THR A 328 15.84 20.41 -24.29
CA THR A 328 17.06 19.73 -24.73
C THR A 328 18.33 20.54 -24.43
N LEU A 329 18.28 21.87 -24.48
CA LEU A 329 19.38 22.73 -24.04
C LEU A 329 19.62 22.58 -22.53
N MET A 330 18.55 22.53 -21.73
CA MET A 330 18.69 22.29 -20.29
C MET A 330 19.26 20.89 -20.02
N MET A 331 18.84 19.85 -20.77
CA MET A 331 19.45 18.52 -20.63
C MET A 331 20.96 18.55 -20.89
N HIS A 332 21.40 19.24 -21.95
CA HIS A 332 22.83 19.44 -22.20
C HIS A 332 23.52 20.20 -21.08
N ALA A 333 22.92 21.29 -20.60
CA ALA A 333 23.46 22.09 -19.51
C ALA A 333 23.65 21.27 -18.23
N ILE A 334 22.64 20.47 -17.86
CA ILE A 334 22.69 19.55 -16.73
C ILE A 334 23.79 18.51 -16.94
N SER A 335 23.83 17.87 -18.11
CA SER A 335 24.82 16.83 -18.40
C SER A 335 26.26 17.37 -18.38
N MET A 336 26.49 18.59 -18.90
CA MET A 336 27.79 19.27 -18.76
C MET A 336 28.12 19.54 -17.29
N GLY A 337 27.16 20.07 -16.53
CA GLY A 337 27.34 20.34 -15.10
C GLY A 337 27.68 19.09 -14.30
N ILE A 338 27.01 17.97 -14.56
CA ILE A 338 27.32 16.68 -13.92
C ILE A 338 28.71 16.18 -14.32
N SER A 339 29.10 16.33 -15.59
CA SER A 339 30.40 15.86 -16.08
C SER A 339 31.58 16.64 -15.51
N GLU A 340 31.39 17.93 -15.22
CA GLU A 340 32.43 18.83 -14.68
C GLU A 340 32.41 18.91 -13.14
N HIS A 341 31.34 18.44 -12.47
CA HIS A 341 31.20 18.48 -11.01
C HIS A 341 30.84 17.10 -10.40
N ASP A 342 31.85 16.46 -9.81
CA ASP A 342 31.76 15.16 -9.18
C ASP A 342 30.64 15.00 -8.15
N SER A 343 30.34 16.04 -7.36
CA SER A 343 29.27 16.00 -6.37
C SER A 343 27.88 15.84 -6.99
N PHE A 344 27.65 16.31 -8.22
CA PHE A 344 26.35 16.22 -8.90
C PHE A 344 26.05 14.82 -9.44
N ARG A 345 27.06 13.94 -9.49
CA ARG A 345 26.92 12.51 -9.82
C ARG A 345 26.97 11.60 -8.60
N SER A 346 26.98 12.17 -7.39
CA SER A 346 26.91 11.42 -6.14
C SER A 346 25.48 11.04 -5.79
N PHE A 347 25.28 9.83 -5.28
CA PHE A 347 23.99 9.30 -4.86
C PHE A 347 24.13 8.39 -3.65
N LEU A 348 23.06 8.24 -2.88
CA LEU A 348 22.99 7.29 -1.77
C LEU A 348 22.32 6.01 -2.23
N SER A 349 22.91 4.87 -1.90
CA SER A 349 22.27 3.57 -2.05
C SER A 349 22.60 2.73 -0.82
N HIS A 350 21.57 2.25 -0.12
CA HIS A 350 21.71 1.46 1.11
C HIS A 350 22.71 2.08 2.12
N GLN A 351 22.53 3.37 2.42
CA GLN A 351 23.35 4.15 3.37
C GLN A 351 24.83 4.31 2.97
N LYS A 352 25.20 3.97 1.73
CA LYS A 352 26.53 4.22 1.17
C LYS A 352 26.44 5.28 0.08
N MET A 353 27.44 6.15 0.05
CA MET A 353 27.59 7.15 -1.00
C MET A 353 28.35 6.53 -2.17
N TYR A 354 27.78 6.65 -3.35
CA TYR A 354 28.34 6.22 -4.62
C TYR A 354 28.47 7.41 -5.56
N GLN A 355 29.33 7.28 -6.56
CA GLN A 355 29.53 8.30 -7.58
C GLN A 355 29.64 7.60 -8.94
N SER A 356 28.90 8.05 -9.94
CA SER A 356 29.04 7.52 -11.30
C SER A 356 30.29 8.05 -12.00
N LYS A 357 30.70 7.37 -13.07
CA LYS A 357 31.74 7.87 -13.99
C LYS A 357 31.16 8.81 -15.04
N GLU A 358 30.02 8.44 -15.59
CA GLU A 358 29.37 9.21 -16.66
C GLU A 358 28.25 10.10 -16.12
N ALA A 359 27.86 11.09 -16.93
CA ALA A 359 26.78 12.01 -16.60
C ALA A 359 25.42 11.46 -17.08
N TYR A 360 24.52 11.12 -16.16
CA TYR A 360 23.20 10.59 -16.50
C TYR A 360 22.08 11.63 -16.28
N VAL A 361 21.32 11.93 -17.33
CA VAL A 361 20.19 12.88 -17.29
C VAL A 361 18.89 12.17 -17.62
N GLY A 362 17.91 12.23 -16.72
CA GLY A 362 16.61 11.59 -16.87
C GLY A 362 15.51 12.57 -17.25
N LEU A 363 15.02 12.55 -18.49
CA LEU A 363 13.87 13.35 -18.90
C LEU A 363 12.56 12.70 -18.46
N ILE A 364 11.78 13.40 -17.64
CA ILE A 364 10.44 12.98 -17.23
C ILE A 364 9.44 13.40 -18.31
N VAL A 365 8.65 12.44 -18.81
CA VAL A 365 7.69 12.65 -19.89
C VAL A 365 6.32 12.08 -19.51
N LYS A 366 5.25 12.82 -19.81
CA LYS A 366 3.90 12.26 -19.82
C LYS A 366 3.71 11.52 -21.14
N LEU A 367 3.32 10.25 -21.08
CA LEU A 367 3.08 9.48 -22.31
C LEU A 367 1.75 9.92 -22.96
N PRO A 368 1.74 10.28 -24.25
CA PRO A 368 0.52 10.72 -24.93
C PRO A 368 -0.49 9.57 -24.98
N GLU A 369 -1.77 9.90 -24.76
CA GLU A 369 -2.89 8.95 -24.79
C GLU A 369 -2.78 7.76 -23.80
N CYS A 370 -1.91 7.83 -22.79
CA CYS A 370 -1.71 6.78 -21.79
C CYS A 370 -2.16 7.23 -20.39
N GLY A 371 -3.26 8.00 -20.33
CA GLY A 371 -3.84 8.50 -19.08
C GLY A 371 -2.91 9.43 -18.28
N ASP A 372 -2.60 9.02 -17.06
CA ASP A 372 -1.71 9.73 -16.12
C ASP A 372 -0.31 9.10 -16.04
N HIS A 373 0.04 8.19 -16.95
CA HIS A 373 1.33 7.53 -16.94
C HIS A 373 2.48 8.50 -17.23
N ILE A 374 3.52 8.42 -16.39
CA ILE A 374 4.73 9.23 -16.48
C ILE A 374 5.92 8.29 -16.61
N GLY A 375 6.70 8.48 -17.68
CA GLY A 375 7.95 7.78 -17.92
C GLY A 375 9.17 8.63 -17.64
N THR A 376 10.33 7.98 -17.46
CA THR A 376 11.64 8.61 -17.39
C THR A 376 12.55 8.04 -18.48
N ILE A 377 13.14 8.90 -19.31
CA ILE A 377 14.12 8.53 -20.33
C ILE A 377 15.51 8.99 -19.87
N VAL A 378 16.43 8.07 -19.67
CA VAL A 378 17.78 8.34 -19.16
C VAL A 378 18.78 8.32 -20.30
N PHE A 379 19.50 9.42 -20.45
CA PHE A 379 20.58 9.56 -21.42
C PHE A 379 21.93 9.63 -20.70
N GLU A 380 22.90 8.90 -21.22
CA GLU A 380 24.30 9.03 -20.83
C GLU A 380 24.96 10.15 -21.65
N ASN A 381 25.70 11.03 -20.98
CA ASN A 381 26.55 12.06 -21.58
C ASN A 381 25.87 12.84 -22.72
N CYS A 382 24.57 13.15 -22.58
CA CYS A 382 23.79 13.72 -23.69
C CYS A 382 24.37 15.04 -24.21
N HIS A 383 25.13 15.78 -23.39
CA HIS A 383 25.90 16.95 -23.80
C HIS A 383 26.88 16.70 -24.95
N GLN A 384 27.28 15.46 -25.23
CA GLN A 384 28.18 15.10 -26.34
C GLN A 384 27.46 15.04 -27.69
N THR A 385 26.14 14.86 -27.70
CA THR A 385 25.31 14.84 -28.91
C THR A 385 24.88 16.24 -29.35
N THR A 386 24.22 16.35 -30.50
CA THR A 386 23.58 17.62 -30.92
C THR A 386 22.19 17.77 -30.29
N VAL A 387 21.75 19.01 -30.05
CA VAL A 387 20.44 19.30 -29.45
C VAL A 387 19.30 18.74 -30.32
N GLN A 388 19.46 18.82 -31.64
CA GLN A 388 18.50 18.32 -32.62
C GLN A 388 18.43 16.79 -32.61
N GLU A 389 19.56 16.10 -32.52
CA GLU A 389 19.62 14.64 -32.41
C GLU A 389 18.96 14.16 -31.12
N LEU A 390 19.26 14.81 -29.98
CA LEU A 390 18.61 14.51 -28.70
C LEU A 390 17.09 14.68 -28.78
N ALA A 391 16.60 15.77 -29.40
CA ALA A 391 15.16 16.00 -29.58
C ALA A 391 14.48 14.91 -30.43
N VAL A 392 15.16 14.40 -31.47
CA VAL A 392 14.64 13.29 -32.28
C VAL A 392 14.62 11.99 -31.47
N ARG A 393 15.69 11.68 -30.73
CA ARG A 393 15.76 10.48 -29.87
C ARG A 393 14.64 10.45 -28.83
N VAL A 394 14.43 11.57 -28.12
CA VAL A 394 13.34 11.69 -27.14
C VAL A 394 11.99 11.35 -27.78
N ARG A 395 11.68 11.91 -28.96
CA ARG A 395 10.39 11.65 -29.63
C ARG A 395 10.23 10.20 -30.04
N ASN A 396 11.29 9.54 -30.51
CA ASN A 396 11.23 8.13 -30.89
C ASN A 396 11.02 7.23 -29.66
N ILE A 397 11.80 7.45 -28.60
CA ILE A 397 11.68 6.67 -27.37
C ILE A 397 10.28 6.84 -26.76
N VAL A 398 9.70 8.04 -26.74
CA VAL A 398 8.32 8.25 -26.27
C VAL A 398 7.33 7.39 -27.05
N ARG A 399 7.48 7.25 -28.38
CA ARG A 399 6.61 6.37 -29.19
C ARG A 399 6.73 4.91 -28.78
N VAL A 400 7.96 4.45 -28.54
CA VAL A 400 8.20 3.07 -28.09
C VAL A 400 7.67 2.84 -26.67
N MET A 401 7.83 3.78 -25.75
CA MET A 401 7.25 3.69 -24.41
C MET A 401 5.71 3.65 -24.46
N VAL A 402 5.07 4.40 -25.37
CA VAL A 402 3.62 4.32 -25.62
C VAL A 402 3.23 2.95 -26.16
N TYR A 403 4.02 2.38 -27.07
CA TYR A 403 3.81 1.00 -27.53
C TYR A 403 3.83 0.02 -26.35
N CYS A 404 4.86 0.08 -25.50
CA CYS A 404 4.97 -0.78 -24.33
C CYS A 404 3.75 -0.68 -23.42
N TYR A 405 3.27 0.55 -23.18
CA TYR A 405 2.07 0.79 -22.36
C TYR A 405 0.82 0.15 -22.98
N LYS A 406 0.53 0.46 -24.25
CA LYS A 406 -0.66 -0.04 -24.94
C LYS A 406 -0.63 -1.56 -25.11
N ARG A 407 0.54 -2.14 -25.40
CA ARG A 407 0.71 -3.59 -25.53
C ARG A 407 0.54 -4.30 -24.20
N ARG A 408 1.06 -3.74 -23.10
CA ARG A 408 0.80 -4.25 -21.74
C ARG A 408 -0.70 -4.28 -21.43
N GLU A 409 -1.45 -3.21 -21.70
CA GLU A 409 -2.91 -3.19 -21.46
C GLU A 409 -3.64 -4.26 -22.25
N GLN A 410 -3.27 -4.43 -23.51
CA GLN A 410 -3.83 -5.47 -24.35
C GLN A 410 -3.56 -6.87 -23.76
N LEU A 411 -2.33 -7.13 -23.30
CA LEU A 411 -1.97 -8.41 -22.67
C LEU A 411 -2.74 -8.65 -21.36
N GLU A 412 -3.02 -7.62 -20.57
CA GLU A 412 -3.84 -7.75 -19.35
C GLU A 412 -5.30 -8.12 -19.67
N GLN A 413 -5.82 -7.69 -20.83
CA GLN A 413 -7.14 -8.08 -21.32
C GLN A 413 -7.15 -9.52 -21.87
N GLU A 414 -6.11 -9.90 -22.61
CA GLU A 414 -5.94 -11.24 -23.20
C GLU A 414 -5.63 -12.30 -22.12
N TYR A 415 -4.88 -11.92 -21.08
CA TYR A 415 -4.36 -12.79 -20.04
C TYR A 415 -4.54 -12.16 -18.65
N PRO A 416 -5.74 -12.26 -18.03
CA PRO A 416 -6.07 -11.58 -16.77
C PRO A 416 -5.13 -11.90 -15.59
N HIS A 417 -4.48 -13.07 -15.59
CA HIS A 417 -3.51 -13.45 -14.56
C HIS A 417 -2.28 -12.52 -14.52
N LEU A 418 -1.93 -11.85 -15.62
CA LEU A 418 -0.82 -10.89 -15.65
C LEU A 418 -1.10 -9.67 -14.76
N LYS A 419 -2.36 -9.21 -14.68
CA LYS A 419 -2.77 -8.13 -13.77
C LYS A 419 -2.55 -8.53 -12.30
N ALA A 420 -2.77 -9.81 -11.96
CA ALA A 420 -2.54 -10.32 -10.61
C ALA A 420 -1.05 -10.29 -10.22
N ILE A 421 -0.12 -10.53 -11.16
CA ILE A 421 1.32 -10.45 -10.92
C ILE A 421 1.73 -9.02 -10.50
N VAL A 422 1.23 -7.99 -11.19
CA VAL A 422 1.52 -6.59 -10.84
C VAL A 422 0.90 -6.21 -9.52
N ASN A 423 -0.37 -6.58 -9.30
CA ASN A 423 -1.05 -6.30 -8.04
C ASN A 423 -0.31 -6.95 -6.85
N LYS A 424 0.19 -8.18 -7.00
CA LYS A 424 0.99 -8.85 -5.98
C LYS A 424 2.30 -8.09 -5.71
N GLY A 425 3.04 -7.70 -6.75
CA GLY A 425 4.28 -6.94 -6.59
C GLY A 425 4.06 -5.57 -5.94
N LEU A 426 2.97 -4.87 -6.29
CA LEU A 426 2.59 -3.60 -5.65
C LEU A 426 2.13 -3.79 -4.21
N TYR A 427 1.42 -4.88 -3.92
CA TYR A 427 1.01 -5.24 -2.57
C TYR A 427 2.22 -5.51 -1.68
N GLU A 428 3.19 -6.30 -2.16
CA GLU A 428 4.46 -6.53 -1.47
C GLU A 428 5.21 -5.21 -1.27
N PHE A 429 5.33 -4.39 -2.31
CA PHE A 429 6.00 -3.09 -2.20
C PHE A 429 5.36 -2.16 -1.15
N ALA A 430 4.03 -2.20 -0.98
CA ALA A 430 3.29 -1.36 -0.06
C ALA A 430 3.20 -1.91 1.38
N ASN A 431 3.07 -3.23 1.52
CA ASN A 431 2.67 -3.88 2.78
C ASN A 431 3.68 -4.88 3.31
N ASP A 432 4.73 -5.20 2.55
CA ASP A 432 5.78 -6.08 3.04
C ASP A 432 6.52 -5.42 4.20
N PHE A 433 7.07 -6.28 5.04
CA PHE A 433 7.66 -5.94 6.32
C PHE A 433 8.89 -5.05 6.18
N TYR A 434 9.77 -5.39 5.23
CA TYR A 434 10.99 -4.65 4.96
C TYR A 434 10.74 -3.66 3.85
N ALA A 435 11.27 -2.44 3.99
CA ALA A 435 11.27 -1.48 2.91
C ALA A 435 11.89 -2.12 1.66
N TYR A 436 11.19 -1.98 0.53
CA TYR A 436 11.69 -2.52 -0.74
C TYR A 436 13.07 -1.92 -1.02
N PRO A 437 14.12 -2.75 -1.26
CA PRO A 437 15.50 -2.28 -1.38
C PRO A 437 15.75 -1.63 -2.74
N MET A 438 15.09 -0.50 -3.01
CA MET A 438 15.29 0.28 -4.22
C MET A 438 16.71 0.83 -4.23
N PRO A 439 17.55 0.49 -5.24
CA PRO A 439 18.86 1.09 -5.35
C PRO A 439 18.70 2.56 -5.73
N GLY A 440 19.47 3.42 -5.05
CA GLY A 440 19.66 4.79 -5.52
C GLY A 440 20.40 4.82 -6.85
N ASN A 441 20.27 5.93 -7.57
CA ASN A 441 20.98 6.13 -8.83
C ASN A 441 21.52 7.58 -8.95
N SER A 442 22.47 7.74 -9.87
CA SER A 442 23.14 9.02 -10.17
C SER A 442 22.38 9.90 -11.16
N VAL A 443 21.14 9.54 -11.52
CA VAL A 443 20.38 10.26 -12.54
C VAL A 443 19.87 11.57 -11.95
N VAL A 444 20.22 12.68 -12.60
CA VAL A 444 19.57 13.97 -12.34
C VAL A 444 18.35 14.07 -13.26
N SER A 445 17.16 14.09 -12.66
CA SER A 445 15.93 14.13 -13.45
C SER A 445 15.54 15.56 -13.84
N LEU A 446 14.99 15.72 -15.05
CA LEU A 446 14.47 16.96 -15.58
C LEU A 446 12.99 16.79 -15.89
N SER A 447 12.15 17.65 -15.32
CA SER A 447 10.73 17.76 -15.66
C SER A 447 10.47 19.13 -16.30
N ASN A 448 9.73 19.16 -17.40
CA ASN A 448 9.25 20.42 -17.96
C ASN A 448 7.73 20.50 -17.85
N ILE A 449 7.25 21.38 -16.98
CA ILE A 449 5.83 21.64 -16.75
C ILE A 449 5.45 23.08 -17.12
N GLY A 450 6.28 23.77 -17.91
CA GLY A 450 6.05 25.16 -18.28
C GLY A 450 4.75 25.37 -19.05
N PHE A 451 4.28 24.35 -19.79
CA PHE A 451 2.98 24.39 -20.47
C PHE A 451 1.77 24.44 -19.50
N CYS A 452 1.97 24.12 -18.23
CA CYS A 452 0.93 24.18 -17.20
C CYS A 452 0.75 25.58 -16.59
N GLY A 453 1.65 26.53 -16.88
CA GLY A 453 1.55 27.91 -16.40
C GLY A 453 1.98 28.12 -14.93
N TYR A 454 2.81 27.21 -14.38
CA TYR A 454 3.33 27.38 -13.03
C TYR A 454 4.50 28.38 -13.02
N ALA A 455 4.53 29.26 -12.03
CA ALA A 455 5.63 30.20 -11.81
C ALA A 455 6.63 29.74 -10.72
N ARG A 456 6.19 28.86 -9.80
CA ARG A 456 6.97 28.29 -8.69
C ARG A 456 6.47 26.89 -8.37
N THR A 457 7.34 25.99 -7.92
CA THR A 457 6.94 24.62 -7.56
C THR A 457 7.94 23.95 -6.63
N LYS A 458 7.51 22.91 -5.93
CA LYS A 458 8.38 21.98 -5.22
C LYS A 458 8.02 20.58 -5.67
N SER A 459 8.98 19.85 -6.23
CA SER A 459 8.77 18.44 -6.57
C SER A 459 9.40 17.56 -5.51
N PRO A 460 8.65 16.64 -4.88
CA PRO A 460 9.29 15.61 -4.06
C PRO A 460 10.24 14.76 -4.94
N LEU A 461 11.30 14.27 -4.31
CA LEU A 461 12.19 13.27 -4.90
C LEU A 461 11.56 11.88 -4.78
N ARG A 462 11.86 11.00 -5.74
CA ARG A 462 11.68 9.56 -5.53
C ARG A 462 12.82 9.04 -4.66
N SER A 463 12.60 7.93 -3.95
CA SER A 463 13.63 7.31 -3.07
C SER A 463 14.93 6.92 -3.78
N SER A 464 14.90 6.78 -5.12
CA SER A 464 16.07 6.49 -5.94
C SER A 464 16.76 7.73 -6.51
N GLU A 465 16.17 8.93 -6.38
CA GLU A 465 16.65 10.17 -7.00
C GLU A 465 17.47 11.02 -6.00
N ALA A 466 18.66 11.45 -6.41
CA ALA A 466 19.46 12.39 -5.62
C ALA A 466 19.09 13.87 -5.92
N MET A 467 18.65 14.16 -7.15
CA MET A 467 18.40 15.52 -7.61
C MET A 467 17.39 15.55 -8.75
N LYS A 468 16.52 16.56 -8.72
CA LYS A 468 15.50 16.82 -9.73
C LYS A 468 15.41 18.30 -10.05
N ILE A 469 15.42 18.63 -11.34
CA ILE A 469 15.25 19.98 -11.88
C ILE A 469 13.89 20.07 -12.57
N THR A 470 13.14 21.12 -12.30
CA THR A 470 11.82 21.38 -12.87
C THR A 470 11.79 22.73 -13.57
N LEU A 471 11.46 22.72 -14.86
CA LEU A 471 11.27 23.91 -15.70
C LEU A 471 9.83 24.39 -15.64
N LEU A 472 9.67 25.69 -15.52
CA LEU A 472 8.40 26.39 -15.31
C LEU A 472 8.07 27.28 -16.52
N GLU A 473 6.97 28.04 -16.44
CA GLU A 473 6.54 28.89 -17.56
C GLU A 473 7.55 30.00 -17.83
N VAL A 474 7.95 30.17 -19.10
CA VAL A 474 8.82 31.28 -19.51
C VAL A 474 8.00 32.56 -19.50
N GLU A 475 8.51 33.59 -18.83
CA GLU A 475 7.87 34.91 -18.73
C GLU A 475 8.81 36.01 -19.26
N ARG A 476 8.27 36.98 -20.00
CA ARG A 476 9.02 38.17 -20.42
C ARG A 476 8.90 39.25 -19.34
N LYS A 477 10.02 39.61 -18.70
CA LYS A 477 10.07 40.55 -17.57
C LYS A 477 11.03 41.71 -17.81
N PRO A 478 10.73 42.91 -17.29
CA PRO A 478 11.73 43.98 -17.21
C PRO A 478 12.79 43.61 -16.16
N VAL A 479 14.05 43.47 -16.59
CA VAL A 479 15.18 43.15 -15.72
C VAL A 479 16.16 44.32 -15.75
N TRP A 480 16.62 44.73 -14.57
CA TRP A 480 17.61 45.80 -14.44
C TRP A 480 18.95 45.37 -15.03
N ASN A 481 19.37 46.02 -16.11
CA ASN A 481 20.68 45.84 -16.70
C ASN A 481 21.66 46.83 -16.05
N LYS A 482 22.71 46.30 -15.40
CA LYS A 482 23.71 47.12 -14.70
C LYS A 482 24.63 47.87 -15.66
N GLU A 483 24.78 47.42 -16.90
CA GLU A 483 25.65 48.04 -17.90
C GLU A 483 24.95 49.23 -18.56
N THR A 484 23.70 49.05 -18.97
CA THR A 484 22.89 50.11 -19.62
C THR A 484 22.17 51.02 -18.62
N GLN A 485 22.08 50.62 -17.34
CA GLN A 485 21.36 51.33 -16.28
C GLN A 485 19.86 51.53 -16.61
N GLU A 486 19.27 50.58 -17.34
CA GLU A 486 17.87 50.60 -17.73
C GLU A 486 17.20 49.23 -17.46
N PHE A 487 15.86 49.23 -17.40
CA PHE A 487 15.09 47.99 -17.38
C PHE A 487 14.89 47.49 -18.80
N GLU A 488 15.47 46.33 -19.12
CA GLU A 488 15.37 45.71 -20.43
C GLU A 488 14.43 44.50 -20.38
N PRO A 489 13.60 44.28 -21.42
CA PRO A 489 12.77 43.09 -21.50
C PRO A 489 13.65 41.85 -21.71
N GLN A 490 13.57 40.88 -20.79
CA GLN A 490 14.28 39.61 -20.86
C GLN A 490 13.30 38.44 -20.76
N ASP A 491 13.58 37.37 -21.51
CA ASP A 491 12.86 36.11 -21.40
C ASP A 491 13.47 35.31 -20.23
N ILE A 492 12.66 35.07 -19.21
CA ILE A 492 13.09 34.45 -17.95
C ILE A 492 12.40 33.09 -17.81
N LEU A 493 13.21 32.04 -17.62
CA LEU A 493 12.77 30.71 -17.25
C LEU A 493 12.93 30.51 -15.74
N PRO A 494 11.84 30.46 -14.96
CA PRO A 494 11.92 30.01 -13.58
C PRO A 494 12.28 28.52 -13.52
N VAL A 495 13.16 28.16 -12.58
CA VAL A 495 13.66 26.81 -12.39
C VAL A 495 13.57 26.47 -10.90
N SER A 496 13.01 25.29 -10.60
CA SER A 496 13.06 24.70 -9.27
C SER A 496 14.03 23.52 -9.27
N ILE A 497 14.85 23.41 -8.23
CA ILE A 497 15.71 22.26 -7.97
C ILE A 497 15.32 21.65 -6.62
N SER A 498 15.11 20.33 -6.61
CA SER A 498 14.90 19.53 -5.41
C SER A 498 16.05 18.56 -5.29
N ALA A 499 16.69 18.49 -4.13
CA ALA A 499 17.92 17.73 -3.94
C ALA A 499 17.94 17.08 -2.56
N ASP A 500 18.53 15.88 -2.47
CA ASP A 500 18.71 15.18 -1.20
C ASP A 500 19.73 15.95 -0.34
N HIS A 501 19.27 16.48 0.79
CA HIS A 501 20.07 17.32 1.67
C HIS A 501 21.21 16.55 2.36
N ARG A 502 21.16 15.22 2.37
CA ARG A 502 22.27 14.37 2.86
C ARG A 502 23.47 14.39 1.91
N ILE A 503 23.23 14.71 0.63
CA ILE A 503 24.23 14.79 -0.43
C ILE A 503 24.59 16.26 -0.70
N PHE A 504 23.60 17.15 -0.70
CA PHE A 504 23.74 18.56 -1.08
C PHE A 504 23.43 19.49 0.09
N ASP A 505 24.43 20.24 0.56
CA ASP A 505 24.36 21.08 1.76
C ASP A 505 23.73 22.47 1.55
N GLY A 506 23.48 22.87 0.30
CA GLY A 506 22.89 24.16 -0.06
C GLY A 506 23.91 25.29 -0.28
N ASN A 507 25.20 25.05 -0.08
CA ASN A 507 26.25 26.05 -0.27
C ASN A 507 26.77 26.11 -1.72
N LEU A 508 26.31 25.21 -2.58
CA LEU A 508 26.66 25.21 -3.99
C LEU A 508 25.95 26.35 -4.73
N PRO A 509 26.66 27.17 -5.54
CA PRO A 509 26.07 28.29 -6.27
C PRO A 509 25.32 27.80 -7.52
N VAL A 510 24.35 26.91 -7.33
CA VAL A 510 23.57 26.24 -8.40
C VAL A 510 23.04 27.23 -9.45
N PRO A 511 22.46 28.40 -9.10
CA PRO A 511 21.97 29.34 -10.12
C PRO A 511 23.06 29.83 -11.08
N LYS A 512 24.28 30.08 -10.56
CA LYS A 512 25.42 30.52 -11.37
C LYS A 512 25.92 29.39 -12.27
N LEU A 513 26.00 28.16 -11.73
CA LEU A 513 26.43 26.98 -12.48
C LEU A 513 25.46 26.68 -13.62
N VAL A 514 24.16 26.62 -13.34
CA VAL A 514 23.13 26.37 -14.37
C VAL A 514 23.15 27.44 -15.45
N THR A 515 23.30 28.72 -15.07
CA THR A 515 23.43 29.82 -16.05
C THR A 515 24.66 29.65 -16.95
N HIS A 516 25.81 29.34 -16.36
CA HIS A 516 27.06 29.10 -17.09
C HIS A 516 26.95 27.94 -18.08
N TYR A 517 26.45 26.80 -17.63
CA TYR A 517 26.30 25.61 -18.49
C TYR A 517 25.23 25.75 -19.55
N PHE A 518 24.15 26.48 -19.27
CA PHE A 518 23.13 26.80 -20.25
C PHE A 518 23.70 27.66 -21.39
N ASN A 519 24.46 28.71 -21.06
CA ASN A 519 25.11 29.55 -22.06
C ASN A 519 26.12 28.76 -22.91
N LYS A 520 26.97 27.93 -22.27
CA LYS A 520 27.88 27.01 -22.99
C LYS A 520 27.13 26.05 -23.91
N ALA A 521 26.03 25.45 -23.45
CA ALA A 521 25.21 24.54 -24.24
C ALA A 521 24.58 25.26 -25.44
N PHE A 522 24.14 26.50 -25.27
CA PHE A 522 23.60 27.34 -26.34
C PHE A 522 24.67 27.73 -27.36
N GLU A 523 25.86 28.15 -26.92
CA GLU A 523 27.00 28.43 -27.81
C GLU A 523 27.39 27.19 -28.63
N LYS A 524 27.45 26.01 -27.97
CA LYS A 524 27.70 24.73 -28.65
C LYS A 524 26.60 24.40 -29.67
N MET A 525 25.33 24.68 -29.35
CA MET A 525 24.23 24.48 -30.29
C MET A 525 24.41 25.36 -31.54
N LEU A 526 24.74 26.64 -31.36
CA LEU A 526 24.97 27.58 -32.48
C LEU A 526 26.13 27.12 -33.37
N ALA A 527 27.24 26.69 -32.78
CA ALA A 527 28.40 26.17 -33.51
C ALA A 527 28.08 24.90 -34.33
N ASN A 528 27.09 24.13 -33.91
CA ASN A 528 26.70 22.87 -34.53
C ASN A 528 25.45 22.96 -35.42
N LEU A 529 24.90 24.17 -35.67
CA LEU A 529 23.69 24.33 -36.49
C LEU A 529 23.83 23.77 -37.90
N SER A 530 25.05 23.77 -38.46
CA SER A 530 25.34 23.26 -39.80
C SER A 530 25.60 21.75 -39.84
N VAL A 531 25.67 21.07 -38.70
CA VAL A 531 25.92 19.62 -38.64
C VAL A 531 24.66 18.90 -39.12
N PRO A 532 24.74 18.08 -40.19
CA PRO A 532 23.58 17.31 -40.65
C PRO A 532 23.09 16.38 -39.55
N ILE A 533 21.79 16.42 -39.27
CA ILE A 533 21.16 15.46 -38.35
C ILE A 533 21.33 14.08 -38.99
N LYS A 534 22.01 13.16 -38.30
CA LYS A 534 22.03 11.77 -38.73
C LYS A 534 20.58 11.27 -38.78
N PRO A 535 20.09 10.78 -39.92
CA PRO A 535 18.75 10.22 -39.96
C PRO A 535 18.73 9.00 -39.03
N ILE A 536 18.03 9.14 -37.90
CA ILE A 536 17.66 7.99 -37.08
C ILE A 536 16.61 7.25 -37.90
N THR A 537 16.99 6.10 -38.44
CA THR A 537 16.17 5.31 -39.34
C THR A 537 14.89 4.86 -38.63
N GLN A 538 13.74 4.99 -39.31
CA GLN A 538 12.43 4.47 -38.86
C GLN A 538 12.43 2.96 -38.58
N HIS A 539 13.52 2.25 -38.87
CA HIS A 539 13.70 0.82 -38.55
C HIS A 539 13.83 0.55 -37.05
N TYR A 540 14.12 1.56 -36.23
CA TYR A 540 14.30 1.42 -34.79
C TYR A 540 13.05 0.90 -34.07
N ASP A 541 11.90 1.53 -34.33
CA ASP A 541 10.60 1.13 -33.74
C ASP A 541 10.23 -0.31 -34.18
N HIS A 542 10.46 -0.63 -35.46
CA HIS A 542 10.11 -1.93 -36.02
C HIS A 542 10.96 -3.08 -35.47
N GLN A 543 12.26 -2.85 -35.30
CA GLN A 543 13.18 -3.84 -34.71
C GLN A 543 12.85 -4.09 -33.24
N PHE A 544 12.62 -3.02 -32.47
CA PHE A 544 12.21 -3.17 -31.07
C PHE A 544 10.91 -3.95 -30.93
N VAL A 545 9.88 -3.61 -31.71
CA VAL A 545 8.58 -4.30 -31.68
C VAL A 545 8.74 -5.79 -32.00
N GLN A 546 9.56 -6.16 -32.99
CA GLN A 546 9.84 -7.56 -33.30
C GLN A 546 10.51 -8.31 -32.14
N VAL A 547 11.49 -7.66 -31.48
CA VAL A 547 12.17 -8.24 -30.31
C VAL A 547 11.19 -8.41 -29.15
N ALA A 548 10.37 -7.39 -28.86
CA ALA A 548 9.37 -7.44 -27.81
C ALA A 548 8.35 -8.57 -28.03
N GLU A 549 7.83 -8.73 -29.25
CA GLU A 549 6.89 -9.81 -29.57
C GLU A 549 7.54 -11.20 -29.51
N ARG A 550 8.82 -11.34 -29.89
CA ARG A 550 9.56 -12.61 -29.72
C ARG A 550 9.73 -12.96 -28.24
N LEU A 551 10.04 -11.97 -27.39
CA LEU A 551 10.15 -12.18 -25.94
C LEU A 551 8.81 -12.60 -25.34
N LEU A 552 7.71 -11.95 -25.73
CA LEU A 552 6.36 -12.31 -25.30
C LEU A 552 5.97 -13.72 -25.74
N ALA A 553 6.33 -14.12 -26.97
CA ALA A 553 6.06 -15.46 -27.50
C ALA A 553 6.86 -16.55 -26.76
N ASN A 554 8.11 -16.26 -26.36
CA ASN A 554 8.96 -17.21 -25.66
C ASN A 554 8.63 -17.31 -24.16
N ASN A 555 8.38 -16.18 -23.51
CA ASN A 555 8.01 -16.12 -22.10
C ASN A 555 7.12 -14.90 -21.84
N LEU A 556 5.81 -15.15 -21.81
CA LEU A 556 4.79 -14.13 -21.65
C LEU A 556 5.01 -13.26 -20.41
N GLU A 557 5.26 -13.86 -19.25
CA GLU A 557 5.45 -13.12 -18.00
C GLU A 557 6.69 -12.23 -18.02
N MET A 558 7.81 -12.75 -18.56
CA MET A 558 9.06 -12.00 -18.67
C MET A 558 8.92 -10.84 -19.65
N GLY A 559 8.34 -11.08 -20.83
CA GLY A 559 8.07 -10.04 -21.81
C GLY A 559 7.14 -8.96 -21.23
N TYR A 560 6.07 -9.37 -20.54
CA TYR A 560 5.14 -8.48 -19.86
C TYR A 560 5.82 -7.58 -18.82
N LYS A 561 6.66 -8.15 -17.93
CA LYS A 561 7.46 -7.39 -16.97
C LYS A 561 8.44 -6.43 -17.66
N GLY A 562 9.04 -6.86 -18.77
CA GLY A 562 9.91 -6.01 -19.60
C GLY A 562 9.17 -4.77 -20.12
N LEU A 563 7.98 -4.96 -20.69
CA LEU A 563 7.14 -3.84 -21.15
C LEU A 563 6.79 -2.89 -19.99
N LEU A 564 6.49 -3.42 -18.80
CA LEU A 564 6.15 -2.63 -17.62
C LEU A 564 7.31 -1.76 -17.12
N VAL A 565 8.54 -2.27 -17.19
CA VAL A 565 9.75 -1.48 -16.88
C VAL A 565 9.96 -0.43 -17.96
N LEU A 566 9.96 -0.83 -19.23
CA LEU A 566 10.32 0.06 -20.36
C LEU A 566 9.31 1.18 -20.60
N GLN A 567 8.02 1.01 -20.27
CA GLN A 567 7.06 2.12 -20.29
C GLN A 567 7.34 3.16 -19.19
N THR A 568 8.06 2.81 -18.12
CA THR A 568 8.24 3.66 -16.93
C THR A 568 9.65 4.23 -16.85
N TYR A 569 10.66 3.44 -17.24
CA TYR A 569 12.07 3.78 -17.10
C TYR A 569 12.87 3.23 -18.28
N TRP A 570 13.28 4.13 -19.18
CA TRP A 570 14.02 3.80 -20.40
C TRP A 570 15.48 4.24 -20.28
N LEU A 571 16.41 3.30 -20.40
CA LEU A 571 17.86 3.58 -20.40
C LEU A 571 18.37 3.59 -21.86
N ASP A 572 18.47 4.79 -22.44
CA ASP A 572 18.80 4.96 -23.87
C ASP A 572 20.20 4.42 -24.25
N PHE A 573 21.15 4.47 -23.32
CA PHE A 573 22.52 3.98 -23.54
C PHE A 573 22.65 2.44 -23.51
N LEU A 574 21.60 1.72 -23.09
CA LEU A 574 21.63 0.25 -23.13
C LEU A 574 21.25 -0.34 -24.50
N ALA A 575 20.68 0.48 -25.40
CA ALA A 575 20.27 0.07 -26.73
C ALA A 575 19.53 -1.29 -26.72
N PHE A 576 18.37 -1.35 -26.04
CA PHE A 576 17.65 -2.61 -25.76
C PHE A 576 17.37 -3.46 -27.02
N GLU A 577 17.16 -2.80 -28.14
CA GLU A 577 16.99 -3.39 -29.47
C GLU A 577 18.24 -4.11 -30.00
N GLU A 578 19.43 -3.70 -29.55
CA GLU A 578 20.73 -4.31 -29.91
C GLU A 578 21.12 -5.45 -28.96
N LEU A 579 20.61 -5.45 -27.72
CA LEU A 579 20.85 -6.52 -26.74
C LEU A 579 20.34 -7.89 -27.24
N PHE A 580 19.36 -7.91 -28.14
CA PHE A 580 18.81 -9.13 -28.76
C PHE A 580 19.26 -9.29 -30.22
N ASN A 581 20.53 -8.97 -30.49
CA ASN A 581 21.14 -9.25 -31.78
C ASN A 581 21.03 -10.73 -32.18
N HIS A 582 21.16 -10.97 -33.48
CA HIS A 582 20.99 -12.28 -34.13
C HIS A 582 21.75 -13.43 -33.45
N GLU A 583 22.88 -13.16 -32.79
CA GLU A 583 23.70 -14.14 -32.08
C GLU A 583 23.05 -14.65 -30.78
N LEU A 584 22.52 -13.76 -29.93
CA LEU A 584 21.83 -14.15 -28.70
C LEU A 584 20.51 -14.85 -29.03
N ALA A 585 19.78 -14.36 -30.05
CA ALA A 585 18.57 -15.00 -30.53
C ALA A 585 18.85 -16.40 -31.11
N LYS A 586 19.99 -16.58 -31.80
CA LYS A 586 20.45 -17.87 -32.32
C LYS A 586 20.87 -18.81 -31.19
N GLU A 587 21.62 -18.34 -30.20
CA GLU A 587 22.01 -19.15 -29.03
C GLU A 587 20.79 -19.60 -28.21
N MET A 588 19.80 -18.71 -28.03
CA MET A 588 18.54 -19.07 -27.38
C MET A 588 17.74 -20.09 -28.20
N ALA A 589 17.68 -19.94 -29.52
CA ALA A 589 17.03 -20.89 -30.41
C ALA A 589 17.74 -22.25 -30.41
N GLU A 590 19.07 -22.28 -30.42
CA GLU A 590 19.89 -23.49 -30.34
C GLU A 590 19.66 -24.22 -29.00
N ARG A 591 19.63 -23.50 -27.87
CA ARG A 591 19.32 -24.09 -26.55
C ARG A 591 17.88 -24.60 -26.43
N LEU A 592 16.92 -23.92 -27.06
CA LEU A 592 15.52 -24.39 -27.11
C LEU A 592 15.37 -25.65 -27.97
N GLN A 593 16.17 -25.77 -29.04
CA GLN A 593 16.23 -26.94 -29.92
C GLN A 593 16.93 -28.13 -29.24
N GLU A 594 17.92 -27.88 -28.38
CA GLU A 594 18.53 -28.89 -27.51
C GLU A 594 17.56 -29.41 -26.44
N GLN A 595 16.63 -28.57 -25.97
CA GLN A 595 15.63 -28.95 -24.97
C GLN A 595 14.38 -29.62 -25.56
N ASN A 596 14.07 -29.39 -26.84
CA ASN A 596 12.92 -29.98 -27.55
C ASN A 596 13.31 -30.44 -28.98
N PRO A 597 13.99 -31.60 -29.12
CA PRO A 597 14.58 -32.03 -30.39
C PRO A 597 13.57 -32.39 -31.49
N ASP A 598 12.27 -32.54 -31.17
CA ASP A 598 11.23 -32.92 -32.14
C ASP A 598 10.57 -31.72 -32.87
N ILE A 599 10.95 -30.48 -32.55
CA ILE A 599 10.42 -29.28 -33.22
C ILE A 599 11.45 -28.77 -34.24
N THR A 600 11.26 -29.12 -35.51
CA THR A 600 12.05 -28.57 -36.62
C THR A 600 11.48 -27.22 -37.06
N PHE A 601 12.13 -26.13 -36.65
CA PHE A 601 11.90 -24.82 -37.26
C PHE A 601 12.51 -24.81 -38.66
N SER A 602 11.69 -25.06 -39.68
CA SER A 602 12.08 -24.86 -41.08
C SER A 602 11.74 -23.43 -41.51
N ASN A 603 12.81 -22.68 -41.81
CA ASN A 603 12.90 -21.36 -42.45
C ASN A 603 12.30 -20.15 -41.71
N VAL A 604 13.18 -19.44 -40.98
CA VAL A 604 13.16 -17.98 -40.73
C VAL A 604 14.40 -17.37 -41.36
#